data_AF-A0A8J2W2N9-F1
#
_entry.id   AF-A0A8J2W2N9-F1
#
_cell.length_a   1.000
_cell.length_b   1.000
_cell.length_c   1.000
_cell.angle_alpha   90.00
_cell.angle_beta   90.00
_cell.angle_gamma   90.00
#
_symmetry.space_group_name_H-M   'P 1'
#
loop_
_entity.id
_entity.type
_entity.pdbx_description
1 polymer ?
#
loop_
_entity_poly.entity_id
_entity_poly.type
_entity_poly.pdbx_seq_one_letter_code
_entity_poly.pdbx_strand_id
1 'polypeptide(L)'
;MPRNYKRKTETKYSLEDLKRAIVDVQTKKLSIGRAANNYSIPKTTIYDYLKKAPIKLPRTGRRPLFTDQQEKELVDYIKSAVNFIMA
;
A
#
# COMPACT_ATOMS: atom_id res chain seq x y z
N MET A 1 -25.71 -19.19 -11.25
CA MET A 1 -25.44 -17.75 -11.47
C MET A 1 -24.19 -17.34 -10.70
N PRO A 2 -23.27 -16.56 -11.29
CA PRO A 2 -22.15 -15.98 -10.54
C PRO A 2 -22.68 -15.16 -9.36
N ARG A 3 -22.19 -15.43 -8.15
CA ARG A 3 -22.54 -14.62 -6.97
C ARG A 3 -21.84 -13.27 -7.07
N ASN A 4 -22.60 -12.17 -7.04
CA ASN A 4 -22.06 -10.82 -6.99
C ASN A 4 -21.64 -10.46 -5.55
N TYR A 5 -20.61 -11.14 -5.03
CA TYR A 5 -20.13 -10.97 -3.67
C TYR A 5 -19.27 -9.70 -3.55
N LYS A 6 -19.76 -8.71 -2.80
CA LYS A 6 -18.97 -7.54 -2.37
C LYS A 6 -18.28 -7.85 -1.05
N ARG A 7 -16.96 -7.63 -0.99
CA ARG A 7 -16.17 -7.86 0.22
C ARG A 7 -16.55 -6.83 1.27
N LYS A 8 -16.69 -7.27 2.53
CA LYS A 8 -17.04 -6.39 3.67
C LYS A 8 -15.86 -5.55 4.19
N THR A 9 -14.63 -5.97 3.91
CA THR A 9 -13.41 -5.35 4.42
C THR A 9 -12.73 -4.52 3.33
N GLU A 10 -12.95 -3.22 3.40
CA GLU A 10 -12.28 -2.21 2.58
C GLU A 10 -11.31 -1.39 3.45
N THR A 11 -10.14 -1.10 2.92
CA THR A 11 -9.18 -0.19 3.55
C THR A 11 -9.64 1.25 3.37
N LYS A 12 -9.91 1.95 4.49
CA LYS A 12 -10.47 3.30 4.51
C LYS A 12 -9.45 4.44 4.51
N TYR A 13 -8.16 4.13 4.63
CA TYR A 13 -7.09 5.12 4.73
C TYR A 13 -6.21 5.12 3.47
N SER A 14 -5.65 6.28 3.12
CA SER A 14 -4.70 6.39 2.00
C SER A 14 -3.29 5.96 2.39
N LEU A 15 -2.47 5.64 1.39
CA LEU A 15 -1.05 5.34 1.58
C LEU A 15 -0.28 6.55 2.12
N GLU A 16 -0.65 7.75 1.66
CA GLU A 16 -0.06 9.02 2.07
C GLU A 16 -0.30 9.30 3.55
N ASP A 17 -1.54 9.11 4.01
CA ASP A 17 -1.92 9.29 5.41
C ASP A 17 -1.22 8.27 6.31
N LEU A 18 -1.08 7.02 5.84
CA LEU A 18 -0.32 6.00 6.53
C LEU A 18 1.15 6.41 6.69
N LYS A 19 1.79 6.89 5.62
CA LYS A 19 3.18 7.37 5.67
C LYS A 19 3.33 8.56 6.63
N ARG A 20 2.41 9.54 6.57
CA ARG A 20 2.44 10.71 7.46
C ARG A 20 2.26 10.31 8.93
N ALA A 21 1.31 9.42 9.22
CA ALA A 21 1.09 8.89 10.56
C ALA A 21 2.33 8.21 11.13
N ILE A 22 3.03 7.41 10.30
CA ILE A 22 4.25 6.72 10.71
C ILE A 22 5.38 7.73 10.99
N VAL A 23 5.58 8.72 10.11
CA VAL A 23 6.61 9.75 10.28
C VAL A 23 6.37 10.58 11.54
N ASP A 24 5.13 11.01 11.79
CA ASP A 24 4.77 11.77 13.00
C ASP A 24 5.01 10.97 14.29
N VAL A 25 4.81 9.65 14.25
CA VAL A 25 5.08 8.77 15.40
C VAL A 25 6.58 8.52 15.56
N GLN A 26 7.33 8.31 14.47
CA GLN A 26 8.79 8.13 14.50
C GLN A 26 9.51 9.37 15.01
N THR A 27 9.06 10.56 14.60
CA THR A 27 9.59 11.85 15.06
C THR A 27 9.12 12.23 16.47
N LYS A 28 8.36 11.36 17.14
CA LYS A 28 7.77 11.56 18.48
C LYS A 28 6.85 12.79 18.58
N LYS A 29 6.37 13.33 17.45
CA LYS A 29 5.44 14.45 17.40
C LYS A 29 4.05 14.06 17.90
N LEU A 30 3.61 12.83 17.58
CA LEU A 30 2.33 12.27 18.02
C LEU A 30 2.52 10.88 18.64
N SER A 31 1.67 10.54 19.61
CA SER A 31 1.57 9.16 20.10
C SER A 31 0.80 8.29 19.10
N ILE A 32 1.00 6.97 19.13
CA ILE A 32 0.27 6.02 18.25
C ILE A 32 -1.25 6.22 18.34
N GLY A 33 -1.78 6.46 19.55
CA GLY A 33 -3.20 6.69 19.76
C GLY A 33 -3.70 8.01 19.14
N ARG A 34 -2.92 9.09 19.24
CA ARG A 34 -3.25 10.37 18.62
C ARG A 34 -3.16 10.30 17.09
N ALA A 35 -2.12 9.67 16.56
CA ALA A 35 -1.96 9.45 15.13
C ALA A 35 -3.12 8.60 14.56
N ALA A 36 -3.54 7.54 15.26
CA ALA A 36 -4.67 6.72 14.85
C ALA A 36 -5.96 7.52 14.69
N ASN A 37 -6.25 8.42 15.64
CA ASN A 37 -7.45 9.26 15.58
C ASN A 37 -7.33 10.34 14.49
N ASN A 38 -6.16 11.01 14.39
CA ASN A 38 -5.95 12.11 13.43
C ASN A 38 -6.01 11.63 11.98
N TYR A 39 -5.41 10.47 11.69
CA TYR A 39 -5.32 9.92 10.34
C TYR A 39 -6.39 8.87 10.05
N SER A 40 -7.29 8.58 11.01
CA SER A 40 -8.31 7.52 10.91
C SER A 40 -7.74 6.14 10.55
N ILE A 41 -6.58 5.80 11.12
CA ILE A 41 -5.86 4.54 10.87
C ILE A 41 -5.88 3.69 12.15
N PRO A 42 -6.16 2.38 12.08
CA PRO A 42 -6.10 1.52 13.26
C PRO A 42 -4.73 1.56 13.94
N LYS A 43 -4.70 1.60 15.27
CA LYS A 43 -3.47 1.64 16.08
C LYS A 43 -2.54 0.46 15.76
N THR A 44 -3.12 -0.72 15.58
CA THR A 44 -2.40 -1.96 15.21
C THR A 44 -1.72 -1.83 13.85
N THR A 45 -2.40 -1.21 12.88
CA THR A 45 -1.83 -0.94 11.56
C THR A 45 -0.61 -0.02 11.69
N ILE A 46 -0.72 1.11 12.39
CA ILE A 46 0.42 2.01 12.60
C ILE A 46 1.57 1.26 13.28
N TYR A 47 1.28 0.46 14.31
CA TYR A 47 2.28 -0.34 15.02
C TYR A 47 2.99 -1.37 14.12
N ASP A 48 2.24 -2.08 13.27
CA ASP A 48 2.80 -3.07 12.34
C ASP A 48 3.75 -2.42 11.33
N TYR A 49 3.38 -1.25 10.81
CA TYR A 49 4.20 -0.53 9.83
C TYR A 49 5.40 0.20 10.46
N LEU A 50 5.41 0.47 11.77
CA LEU A 50 6.62 0.95 12.44
C LEU A 50 7.76 -0.08 12.39
N LYS A 51 7.44 -1.38 12.33
CA LYS A 51 8.43 -2.46 12.26
C LYS A 51 8.74 -2.92 10.83
N LYS A 52 7.85 -2.65 9.87
CA LYS A 52 7.95 -3.13 8.49
C LYS A 52 8.36 -2.01 7.55
N ALA A 53 9.55 -2.12 6.97
CA ALA A 53 9.94 -1.37 5.77
C ALA A 53 9.96 -2.33 4.57
N PRO A 54 9.46 -1.94 3.37
CA PRO A 54 8.86 -0.66 2.98
C PRO A 54 7.35 -0.52 3.29
N ILE A 55 6.88 0.72 3.47
CA ILE A 55 5.46 1.04 3.68
C ILE A 55 4.72 0.91 2.34
N LYS A 56 3.98 -0.19 2.19
CA LYS A 56 3.08 -0.45 1.05
C LYS A 56 1.65 -0.64 1.54
N LEU A 57 0.66 -0.17 0.79
CA LEU A 57 -0.75 -0.53 1.05
C LEU A 57 -0.88 -2.07 1.06
N PRO A 58 -1.71 -2.63 1.95
CA PRO A 58 -1.99 -4.05 1.93
C PRO A 58 -2.62 -4.42 0.59
N ARG A 59 -1.98 -5.33 -0.16
CA ARG A 59 -2.58 -5.90 -1.36
C ARG A 59 -3.83 -6.69 -0.96
N THR A 60 -4.97 -6.30 -1.50
CA THR A 60 -6.22 -7.06 -1.35
C THR A 60 -6.31 -8.06 -2.51
N GLY A 61 -6.66 -9.31 -2.20
CA GLY A 61 -6.92 -10.34 -3.21
C GLY A 61 -5.95 -11.52 -3.15
N ARG A 62 -5.83 -12.22 -4.27
CA ARG A 62 -4.92 -13.36 -4.43
C ARG A 62 -3.47 -12.88 -4.48
N ARG A 63 -2.55 -13.72 -4.03
CA ARG A 63 -1.12 -13.44 -4.15
C ARG A 63 -0.74 -13.39 -5.64
N PRO A 64 0.06 -12.40 -6.07
CA PRO A 64 0.54 -12.35 -7.45
C PRO A 64 1.45 -13.55 -7.72
N LEU A 65 1.47 -13.99 -8.98
CA LEU A 65 2.33 -15.09 -9.43
C LEU A 65 3.80 -14.64 -9.55
N PHE A 66 4.01 -13.41 -10.03
CA PHE A 66 5.32 -12.83 -10.23
C PHE A 66 5.76 -11.99 -9.02
N THR A 67 7.08 -11.80 -8.89
CA THR A 67 7.65 -10.88 -7.91
C THR A 67 7.51 -9.43 -8.38
N ASP A 68 7.57 -8.48 -7.44
CA ASP A 68 7.52 -7.04 -7.76
C ASP A 68 8.62 -6.62 -8.77
N GLN A 69 9.75 -7.32 -8.75
CA GLN A 69 10.87 -7.06 -9.66
C GLN A 69 10.58 -7.60 -11.07
N GLN A 70 10.06 -8.82 -11.19
CA GLN A 70 9.66 -9.41 -12.47
C GLN A 70 8.55 -8.59 -13.14
N GLU A 71 7.56 -8.13 -12.37
CA GLU A 71 6.52 -7.24 -12.89
C GLU A 71 7.12 -5.93 -13.43
N LYS A 72 8.13 -5.39 -12.75
CA LYS A 72 8.82 -4.17 -13.20
C LYS A 72 9.59 -4.40 -14.51
N GLU A 73 10.34 -5.49 -14.61
CA GLU A 73 11.09 -5.87 -15.82
C GLU A 73 10.14 -6.02 -17.02
N LEU A 74 8.99 -6.67 -16.83
CA LEU A 74 7.96 -6.80 -17.86
C LEU A 74 7.40 -5.45 -18.30
N VAL A 75 7.09 -4.56 -17.35
CA VAL A 75 6.61 -3.20 -17.65
C VAL A 75 7.63 -2.40 -18.43
N ASP A 76 8.91 -2.47 -18.04
CA ASP A 76 9.98 -1.74 -18.69
C ASP A 76 10.22 -2.26 -20.13
N TYR A 77 10.14 -3.58 -20.33
CA TYR A 77 10.18 -4.20 -21.66
C TYR A 77 9.00 -3.78 -22.55
N ILE A 78 7.78 -3.76 -22.01
CA ILE A 78 6.60 -3.34 -22.78
C ILE A 78 6.73 -1.87 -23.20
N LYS A 79 7.20 -0.99 -22.30
CA LYS A 79 7.41 0.43 -22.62
C LYS A 79 8.48 0.62 -23.69
N SER A 80 9.59 -0.11 -23.63
CA SER A 80 10.65 -0.01 -24.64
C SER A 80 10.16 -0.50 -26.00
N ALA A 81 9.39 -1.59 -26.03
CA ALA A 81 8.77 -2.11 -27.26
C ALA A 81 7.78 -1.12 -27.88
N VAL A 82 6.95 -0.45 -27.06
CA VAL A 82 6.00 0.57 -27.56
C VAL A 82 6.74 1.77 -28.15
N ASN A 83 7.79 2.26 -27.47
CA ASN A 83 8.59 3.37 -27.98
C ASN A 83 9.30 3.02 -29.29
N PHE A 84 9.71 1.76 -29.47
CA PHE A 84 10.31 1.27 -30.71
C PHE A 84 9.30 1.20 -31.86
N ILE A 85 8.02 0.93 -31.57
CA ILE A 85 6.95 0.88 -32.59
C ILE A 85 6.47 2.28 -32.98
N MET A 86 6.55 3.26 -32.07
CA MET A 86 6.12 4.65 -32.30
C MET A 86 7.21 5.58 -32.85
N ALA A 87 8.46 5.10 -32.98
CA ALA A 87 9.58 5.82 -33.57
C ALA A 87 9.76 5.45 -35.05
#